data_AF-A0A951CIS8-F1
#
_entry.id   AF-A0A951CIS8-F1
#
_cell.length_a   1.000
_cell.length_b   1.000
_cell.length_c   1.000
_cell.angle_alpha   90.00
_cell.angle_beta   90.00
_cell.angle_gamma   90.00
#
_symmetry.space_group_name_H-M   'P 1'
#
loop_
_entity.id
_entity.type
_entity.pdbx_description
1 polymer ?
#
loop_
_entity_poly.entity_id
_entity_poly.type
_entity_poly.pdbx_seq_one_letter_code
_entity_poly.pdbx_strand_id
1 'polypeptide(L)'
;MRIWPCLTVMALAACNNNLVTLGDWPKPTTSGPPSQTFSYTGRAQMFTVPLGVTQLNVIVDGAQGGGSGYGPLGGFGAEVKATIPVRGGETLFVNVGGQGVVGGKGTLSGAGFNGGGDAFANAFGGGGSSDVRTGSRLQDRVVVAGGGGGSGETFQFFKRNGSYYWCYGGGGGLGGAGKGGPGSYGYCNGGNGGDGGTHAAGGAGGTGGPQGSSSNGGQPCAGVSGKAGALGSGGDGATGCSGNGGGGGGGYYGAGAGGSGGCCNTDGNGSAGGGGGGGSSYVEPSATNVHFRTGRGSKGDGLVTFIWR
;
A
#
# COMPACT_ATOMS: atom_id res chain seq x y z
N MET A 1 -7.73 24.71 45.35
CA MET A 1 -8.50 25.84 44.80
C MET A 1 -8.86 25.54 43.35
N ARG A 2 -10.10 25.11 43.11
CA ARG A 2 -10.71 25.03 41.77
C ARG A 2 -11.89 26.00 41.80
N ILE A 3 -11.81 27.06 41.00
CA ILE A 3 -12.87 28.05 40.87
C ILE A 3 -13.85 27.49 39.84
N TRP A 4 -15.05 27.10 40.28
CA TRP A 4 -16.19 26.91 39.39
C TRP A 4 -16.82 28.29 39.18
N PRO A 5 -17.03 28.77 37.94
CA PRO A 5 -17.87 29.93 37.73
C PRO A 5 -19.32 29.49 38.01
N CYS A 6 -19.81 29.89 39.18
CA CYS A 6 -21.22 29.79 39.53
C CYS A 6 -21.96 30.82 38.66
N LEU A 7 -22.64 30.37 37.61
CA LEU A 7 -23.49 31.24 36.79
C LEU A 7 -24.77 31.52 37.57
N THR A 8 -24.82 32.63 38.30
CA THR A 8 -26.06 33.14 38.90
C THR A 8 -26.99 33.63 37.80
N VAL A 9 -28.03 32.87 37.49
CA VAL A 9 -29.15 33.32 36.67
C VAL A 9 -30.09 34.12 37.58
N MET A 10 -30.08 35.45 37.48
CA MET A 10 -31.17 36.25 38.03
C MET A 10 -32.41 36.00 37.17
N ALA A 11 -33.36 35.25 37.71
CA ALA A 11 -34.69 35.15 37.13
C ALA A 11 -35.43 36.47 37.38
N LEU A 12 -35.54 37.31 36.35
CA LEU A 12 -36.46 38.45 36.37
C LEU A 12 -37.88 37.87 36.32
N ALA A 13 -38.58 37.90 37.45
CA ALA A 13 -39.98 37.47 37.51
C ALA A 13 -40.85 38.51 36.78
N ALA A 14 -41.04 38.31 35.47
CA ALA A 14 -42.13 38.93 34.75
C ALA A 14 -43.41 38.16 35.09
N CYS A 15 -44.37 38.84 35.72
CA CYS A 15 -45.72 38.34 35.92
C CYS A 15 -46.39 38.13 34.56
N ASN A 16 -46.27 36.93 34.00
CA ASN A 16 -47.20 36.33 33.07
C ASN A 16 -46.95 34.83 33.09
N ASN A 17 -48.01 34.05 33.37
CA ASN A 17 -47.99 32.60 33.58
C ASN A 17 -47.69 31.78 32.30
N ASN A 18 -46.70 32.17 31.50
CA ASN A 18 -46.14 31.31 30.47
C ASN A 18 -44.87 30.67 31.02
N LEU A 19 -45.01 29.41 31.43
CA LEU A 19 -43.88 28.48 31.55
C LEU A 19 -43.19 28.41 30.18
N VAL A 20 -42.12 29.18 30.00
CA VAL A 20 -41.17 28.94 28.90
C VAL A 20 -40.51 27.61 29.21
N THR A 21 -40.97 26.54 28.56
CA THR A 21 -40.28 25.26 28.58
C THR A 21 -38.88 25.47 28.02
N LEU A 22 -37.85 25.25 28.84
CA LEU A 22 -36.43 25.27 28.43
C LEU A 22 -36.06 24.09 27.49
N GLY A 23 -36.99 23.66 26.64
CA GLY A 23 -36.88 22.47 25.79
C GLY A 23 -36.04 22.67 24.52
N ASP A 24 -35.80 23.91 24.12
CA ASP A 24 -35.23 24.23 22.80
C ASP A 24 -33.82 24.83 22.85
N TRP A 25 -33.09 24.67 23.96
CA TRP A 25 -31.64 24.92 23.91
C TRP A 25 -31.01 23.84 23.03
N PRO A 26 -30.30 24.19 21.94
CA PRO A 26 -29.61 23.20 21.13
C PRO A 26 -28.68 22.43 22.07
N LYS A 27 -28.90 21.11 22.16
CA LYS A 27 -27.97 20.21 22.85
C LYS A 27 -26.57 20.56 22.36
N PRO A 28 -25.57 20.70 23.24
CA PRO A 28 -24.20 20.88 22.81
C PRO A 28 -23.88 19.73 21.86
N THR A 29 -23.77 20.03 20.57
CA THR A 29 -23.19 19.10 19.61
C THR A 29 -21.73 19.07 19.99
N THR A 30 -21.35 18.07 20.78
CA THR A 30 -19.94 17.75 20.98
C THR A 30 -19.40 17.32 19.62
N SER A 31 -18.94 18.28 18.83
CA SER A 31 -18.17 17.98 17.63
C SER A 31 -17.00 17.10 18.07
N GLY A 32 -16.72 16.04 17.32
CA GLY A 32 -15.53 15.23 17.56
C GLY A 32 -14.27 16.11 17.59
N PRO A 33 -13.13 15.56 18.06
CA PRO A 33 -11.87 16.28 17.99
C PRO A 33 -11.64 16.76 16.54
N PRO A 34 -11.10 17.98 16.34
CA PRO A 34 -10.74 18.48 15.02
C PRO A 34 -9.93 17.46 14.21
N SER A 35 -10.24 17.34 12.92
CA SER A 35 -9.59 16.37 12.05
C SER A 35 -9.47 16.86 10.60
N GLN A 36 -8.46 16.36 9.89
CA GLN A 36 -8.27 16.58 8.46
C GLN A 36 -7.80 15.30 7.78
N THR A 37 -8.45 14.95 6.66
CA THR A 37 -8.11 13.79 5.84
C THR A 37 -7.53 14.23 4.51
N PHE A 38 -6.45 13.56 4.09
CA PHE A 38 -5.72 13.77 2.85
C PHE A 38 -5.92 12.55 1.96
N SER A 39 -6.53 12.79 0.80
CA SER A 39 -6.63 11.81 -0.29
C SER A 39 -5.51 11.99 -1.29
N TYR A 40 -5.26 10.98 -2.12
CA TYR A 40 -4.24 10.99 -3.15
C TYR A 40 -4.39 12.12 -4.18
N THR A 41 -3.27 12.79 -4.51
CA THR A 41 -3.20 13.87 -5.51
C THR A 41 -2.05 13.73 -6.51
N GLY A 42 -1.27 12.65 -6.43
CA GLY A 42 -0.06 12.46 -7.25
C GLY A 42 1.15 13.30 -6.83
N ARG A 43 1.06 14.07 -5.74
CA ARG A 43 2.15 14.89 -5.22
C ARG A 43 2.04 15.07 -3.70
N ALA A 44 3.07 15.66 -3.09
CA ALA A 44 3.04 16.03 -1.67
C ALA A 44 1.98 17.12 -1.39
N GLN A 45 1.26 16.96 -0.30
CA GLN A 45 0.37 17.96 0.30
C GLN A 45 1.00 18.52 1.58
N MET A 46 0.57 19.71 2.00
CA MET A 46 1.13 20.38 3.18
C MET A 46 0.04 20.57 4.23
N PHE A 47 0.43 20.42 5.50
CA PHE A 47 -0.41 20.68 6.66
C PHE A 47 0.35 21.55 7.65
N THR A 48 -0.19 22.73 7.96
CA THR A 48 0.34 23.56 9.05
C THR A 48 -0.35 23.17 10.35
N VAL A 49 0.43 22.71 11.31
CA VAL A 49 -0.06 22.32 12.63
C VAL A 49 -0.67 23.55 13.32
N PRO A 50 -1.94 23.50 13.79
CA PRO A 50 -2.55 24.63 14.48
C PRO A 50 -1.74 25.07 15.71
N LEU A 51 -1.73 26.37 16.00
CA LEU A 51 -1.05 26.90 17.18
C LEU A 51 -1.61 26.25 18.46
N GLY A 52 -0.71 25.91 19.39
CA GLY A 52 -1.05 25.25 20.65
C GLY A 52 -1.14 23.72 20.57
N VAL A 53 -1.22 23.12 19.37
CA VAL A 53 -1.20 21.67 19.20
C VAL A 53 0.24 21.15 19.36
N THR A 54 0.40 20.12 20.17
CA THR A 54 1.71 19.48 20.45
C THR A 54 1.77 18.01 20.06
N GLN A 55 0.63 17.41 19.69
CA GLN A 55 0.54 16.02 19.26
C GLN A 55 -0.56 15.85 18.20
N LEU A 56 -0.33 14.93 17.25
CA LEU A 56 -1.35 14.49 16.29
C LEU A 56 -1.59 13.00 16.45
N ASN A 57 -2.85 12.61 16.55
CA ASN A 57 -3.25 11.23 16.28
C ASN A 57 -3.37 11.06 14.76
N VAL A 58 -2.60 10.13 14.21
CA VAL A 58 -2.54 9.87 12.78
C VAL A 58 -3.08 8.47 12.47
N ILE A 59 -3.83 8.38 11.37
CA ILE A 59 -4.23 7.12 10.74
C ILE A 59 -3.70 7.18 9.31
N VAL A 60 -2.83 6.26 8.94
CA VAL A 60 -2.10 6.26 7.67
C VAL A 60 -2.32 4.92 6.98
N ASP A 61 -2.93 4.95 5.81
CA ASP A 61 -3.21 3.77 4.99
C ASP A 61 -2.31 3.80 3.75
N GLY A 62 -1.50 2.76 3.59
CA GLY A 62 -0.74 2.52 2.36
C GLY A 62 -1.64 2.07 1.21
N ALA A 63 -1.24 2.34 -0.03
CA ALA A 63 -2.05 2.01 -1.19
C ALA A 63 -2.00 0.53 -1.56
N GLN A 64 -3.05 0.06 -2.23
CA GLN A 64 -3.13 -1.28 -2.79
C GLN A 64 -2.26 -1.42 -4.05
N GLY A 65 -1.60 -2.56 -4.21
CA GLY A 65 -0.95 -2.93 -5.46
C GLY A 65 -1.95 -3.30 -6.56
N GLY A 66 -1.54 -3.18 -7.82
CA GLY A 66 -2.43 -3.49 -8.94
C GLY A 66 -2.70 -5.00 -9.05
N GLY A 67 -3.85 -5.34 -9.62
CA GLY A 67 -4.17 -6.72 -9.98
C GLY A 67 -5.38 -6.79 -10.91
N SER A 68 -5.65 -7.99 -11.44
CA SER A 68 -6.77 -8.25 -12.36
C SER A 68 -7.97 -8.78 -11.61
N GLY A 69 -9.18 -8.31 -11.95
CA GLY A 69 -10.43 -8.87 -11.42
C GLY A 69 -10.76 -10.29 -11.91
N TYR A 70 -10.09 -10.73 -12.99
CA TYR A 70 -10.20 -12.09 -13.54
C TYR A 70 -9.02 -12.99 -13.16
N GLY A 71 -8.13 -12.48 -12.31
CA GLY A 71 -6.91 -13.15 -11.86
C GLY A 71 -6.61 -12.83 -10.39
N PRO A 72 -5.37 -13.03 -9.94
CA PRO A 72 -4.97 -12.66 -8.59
C PRO A 72 -5.03 -11.14 -8.38
N LEU A 73 -5.43 -10.73 -7.17
CA LEU A 73 -5.43 -9.32 -6.77
C LEU A 73 -4.02 -8.90 -6.30
N GLY A 74 -3.75 -7.60 -6.39
CA GLY A 74 -2.64 -6.98 -5.67
C GLY A 74 -2.94 -6.89 -4.17
N GLY A 75 -1.87 -6.83 -3.37
CA GLY A 75 -1.98 -6.76 -1.92
C GLY A 75 -2.56 -5.42 -1.48
N PHE A 76 -3.40 -5.43 -0.44
CA PHE A 76 -3.76 -4.20 0.26
C PHE A 76 -2.53 -3.61 0.97
N GLY A 77 -2.47 -2.29 1.12
CA GLY A 77 -1.44 -1.65 1.95
C GLY A 77 -1.63 -1.90 3.45
N ALA A 78 -0.68 -1.45 4.25
CA ALA A 78 -0.79 -1.46 5.72
C ALA A 78 -1.65 -0.30 6.21
N GLU A 79 -2.22 -0.44 7.41
CA GLU A 79 -2.71 0.68 8.24
C GLU A 79 -1.70 0.90 9.37
N VAL A 80 -1.35 2.16 9.62
CA VAL A 80 -0.57 2.60 10.78
C VAL A 80 -1.37 3.62 11.57
N LYS A 81 -1.49 3.38 12.87
CA LYS A 81 -2.04 4.35 13.82
C LYS A 81 -0.96 4.73 14.82
N ALA A 82 -0.81 6.02 15.10
CA ALA A 82 0.16 6.51 16.05
C ALA A 82 -0.24 7.90 16.58
N THR A 83 0.30 8.27 17.74
CA THR A 83 0.31 9.65 18.24
C THR A 83 1.72 10.19 18.06
N ILE A 84 1.92 11.14 17.14
CA ILE A 84 3.22 11.76 16.87
C ILE A 84 3.35 13.13 17.58
N PRO A 85 4.54 13.45 18.14
CA PRO A 85 4.81 14.79 18.64
C PRO A 85 4.88 15.80 17.48
N VAL A 86 4.35 17.00 17.71
CA VAL A 86 4.42 18.11 16.77
C VAL A 86 4.62 19.43 17.49
N ARG A 87 4.89 20.50 16.73
CA ARG A 87 4.97 21.87 17.19
C ARG A 87 3.94 22.72 16.47
N GLY A 88 3.09 23.41 17.22
CA GLY A 88 2.16 24.39 16.66
C GLY A 88 2.87 25.40 15.76
N GLY A 89 2.37 25.57 14.54
CA GLY A 89 2.94 26.42 13.50
C GLY A 89 3.93 25.73 12.56
N GLU A 90 4.40 24.51 12.86
CA GLU A 90 5.25 23.77 11.92
C GLU A 90 4.45 23.22 10.74
N THR A 91 5.15 22.92 9.64
CA THR A 91 4.53 22.35 8.45
C THR A 91 4.96 20.91 8.24
N LEU A 92 3.98 20.02 8.12
CA LEU A 92 4.16 18.63 7.77
C LEU A 92 3.88 18.42 6.28
N PHE A 93 4.63 17.53 5.65
CA PHE A 93 4.40 17.05 4.30
C PHE A 93 3.68 15.72 4.35
N VAL A 94 2.58 15.62 3.62
CA VAL A 94 1.73 14.43 3.55
C VAL A 94 1.83 13.86 2.13
N ASN A 95 2.41 12.66 2.01
CA ASN A 95 2.46 11.93 0.74
C ASN A 95 1.49 10.76 0.85
N VAL A 96 0.42 10.78 0.07
CA VAL A 96 -0.56 9.69 0.05
C VAL A 96 -0.19 8.75 -1.07
N GLY A 97 -0.06 7.46 -0.80
CA GLY A 97 0.32 6.45 -1.79
C GLY A 97 -0.72 6.33 -2.91
N GLY A 98 -0.25 6.17 -4.14
CA GLY A 98 -1.10 5.83 -5.28
C GLY A 98 -1.23 4.33 -5.47
N GLN A 99 -2.39 3.86 -5.95
CA GLN A 99 -2.58 2.47 -6.34
C GLN A 99 -1.65 2.09 -7.52
N GLY A 100 -1.10 0.87 -7.46
CA GLY A 100 -0.41 0.28 -8.61
C GLY A 100 -1.39 -0.12 -9.72
N VAL A 101 -0.97 -0.02 -10.97
CA VAL A 101 -1.78 -0.34 -12.15
C VAL A 101 -1.07 -1.34 -13.06
N VAL A 102 -1.74 -1.74 -14.15
CA VAL A 102 -1.14 -2.63 -15.16
C VAL A 102 0.11 -2.00 -15.77
N GLY A 103 1.15 -2.82 -15.97
CA GLY A 103 2.38 -2.43 -16.64
C GLY A 103 2.17 -2.19 -18.14
N GLY A 104 2.97 -1.27 -18.71
CA GLY A 104 2.94 -0.94 -20.12
C GLY A 104 3.49 -2.06 -21.01
N LYS A 105 3.01 -2.11 -22.26
CA LYS A 105 3.65 -2.95 -23.28
C LYS A 105 4.93 -2.27 -23.77
N GLY A 106 6.07 -2.94 -23.64
CA GLY A 106 7.36 -2.44 -24.14
C GLY A 106 8.11 -1.52 -23.17
N THR A 107 7.55 -1.19 -22.01
CA THR A 107 8.22 -0.43 -20.94
C THR A 107 7.78 -0.92 -19.58
N LEU A 108 8.68 -0.90 -18.60
CA LEU A 108 8.30 -0.99 -17.19
C LEU A 108 7.51 0.28 -16.84
N SER A 109 6.33 0.11 -16.24
CA SER A 109 5.49 1.19 -15.73
C SER A 109 4.44 0.66 -14.74
N GLY A 110 3.55 1.55 -14.27
CA GLY A 110 2.40 1.17 -13.46
C GLY A 110 2.67 1.13 -11.96
N ALA A 111 3.84 1.58 -11.50
CA ALA A 111 4.11 1.83 -10.10
C ALA A 111 3.11 2.82 -9.48
N GLY A 112 2.66 2.49 -8.26
CA GLY A 112 1.95 3.42 -7.40
C GLY A 112 2.84 4.55 -6.92
N PHE A 113 2.31 5.77 -6.91
CA PHE A 113 3.02 6.96 -6.43
C PHE A 113 3.56 6.77 -5.01
N ASN A 114 4.73 7.35 -4.71
CA ASN A 114 5.44 7.23 -3.43
C ASN A 114 6.00 5.81 -3.16
N GLY A 115 6.63 5.25 -4.19
CA GLY A 115 7.60 4.17 -4.03
C GLY A 115 7.15 2.78 -4.45
N GLY A 116 6.03 2.61 -5.17
CA GLY A 116 5.71 1.33 -5.80
C GLY A 116 6.78 0.94 -6.84
N GLY A 117 6.99 -0.36 -7.02
CA GLY A 117 7.82 -0.90 -8.10
C GLY A 117 7.01 -1.07 -9.39
N ASP A 118 7.65 -0.86 -10.53
CA ASP A 118 7.00 -1.00 -11.83
C ASP A 118 6.78 -2.47 -12.21
N ALA A 119 5.90 -2.70 -13.18
CA ALA A 119 5.73 -4.00 -13.81
C ALA A 119 5.71 -3.85 -15.34
N PHE A 120 5.85 -4.99 -16.02
CA PHE A 120 5.74 -5.05 -17.47
C PHE A 120 4.40 -5.68 -17.86
N ALA A 121 3.90 -5.35 -19.06
CA ALA A 121 2.75 -5.93 -19.74
C ALA A 121 1.98 -7.04 -19.00
N ASN A 122 0.69 -6.83 -18.75
CA ASN A 122 -0.24 -7.79 -18.12
C ASN A 122 0.13 -8.24 -16.68
N ALA A 123 1.31 -7.91 -16.16
CA ALA A 123 1.58 -7.84 -14.73
C ALA A 123 1.26 -6.43 -14.20
N PHE A 124 1.29 -6.28 -12.88
CA PHE A 124 0.82 -5.07 -12.21
C PHE A 124 1.87 -4.51 -11.26
N GLY A 125 1.96 -3.18 -11.23
CA GLY A 125 2.88 -2.46 -10.35
C GLY A 125 2.45 -2.52 -8.88
N GLY A 126 3.41 -2.30 -7.99
CA GLY A 126 3.19 -2.24 -6.55
C GLY A 126 2.51 -0.93 -6.13
N GLY A 127 1.78 -0.98 -5.02
CA GLY A 127 1.15 0.17 -4.40
C GLY A 127 2.18 1.06 -3.70
N GLY A 128 1.90 2.35 -3.73
CA GLY A 128 2.64 3.38 -3.02
C GLY A 128 2.53 3.31 -1.50
N SER A 129 3.57 3.76 -0.80
CA SER A 129 3.45 4.03 0.63
C SER A 129 2.72 5.35 0.89
N SER A 130 2.02 5.45 2.02
CA SER A 130 1.57 6.74 2.54
C SER A 130 2.47 7.15 3.71
N ASP A 131 2.90 8.41 3.75
CA ASP A 131 3.77 8.89 4.81
C ASP A 131 3.52 10.35 5.21
N VAL A 132 3.97 10.65 6.42
CA VAL A 132 4.03 11.99 7.01
C VAL A 132 5.50 12.33 7.23
N ARG A 133 5.90 13.55 6.87
CA ARG A 133 7.28 14.02 6.98
C ARG A 133 7.38 15.41 7.58
N THR A 134 8.47 15.69 8.28
CA THR A 134 8.83 17.05 8.76
C THR A 134 9.57 17.88 7.71
N GLY A 135 9.93 17.26 6.58
CA GLY A 135 10.60 17.85 5.43
C GLY A 135 10.27 17.08 4.15
N SER A 136 10.89 17.43 3.02
CA SER A 136 10.57 16.82 1.73
C SER A 136 11.30 15.50 1.45
N ARG A 137 12.34 15.14 2.24
CA ARG A 137 13.25 14.02 1.95
C ARG A 137 12.74 12.72 2.56
N LEU A 138 13.21 11.58 2.05
CA LEU A 138 12.86 10.25 2.60
C LEU A 138 13.34 10.05 4.05
N GLN A 139 14.39 10.76 4.46
CA GLN A 139 14.91 10.71 5.83
C GLN A 139 14.01 11.45 6.83
N ASP A 140 13.15 12.37 6.35
CA ASP A 140 12.29 13.20 7.19
C ASP A 140 10.97 12.51 7.57
N ARG A 141 10.81 11.23 7.18
CA ARG A 141 9.59 10.45 7.42
C ARG A 141 9.44 10.15 8.91
N VAL A 142 8.30 10.53 9.48
CA VAL A 142 7.94 10.25 10.87
C VAL A 142 6.93 9.11 11.01
N VAL A 143 6.10 8.89 9.99
CA VAL A 143 5.18 7.75 9.91
C VAL A 143 5.10 7.27 8.46
N VAL A 144 5.16 5.95 8.25
CA VAL A 144 5.03 5.32 6.95
C VAL A 144 4.13 4.10 7.06
N ALA A 145 3.08 4.03 6.24
CA ALA A 145 2.33 2.82 6.00
C ALA A 145 2.74 2.22 4.65
N GLY A 146 3.25 1.00 4.67
CA GLY A 146 3.73 0.32 3.46
C GLY A 146 2.59 0.01 2.48
N GLY A 147 2.85 0.19 1.18
CA GLY A 147 1.97 -0.23 0.10
C GLY A 147 2.04 -1.75 -0.14
N GLY A 148 1.00 -2.31 -0.75
CA GLY A 148 0.97 -3.72 -1.12
C GLY A 148 1.69 -4.01 -2.44
N GLY A 149 2.11 -5.25 -2.66
CA GLY A 149 2.71 -5.68 -3.92
C GLY A 149 1.69 -5.82 -5.05
N GLY A 150 2.15 -5.69 -6.30
CA GLY A 150 1.35 -5.94 -7.49
C GLY A 150 1.33 -7.43 -7.85
N SER A 151 0.29 -7.86 -8.57
CA SER A 151 0.18 -9.25 -9.00
C SER A 151 1.05 -9.56 -10.23
N GLY A 152 1.52 -10.80 -10.32
CA GLY A 152 2.19 -11.32 -11.51
C GLY A 152 1.23 -11.60 -12.66
N GLU A 153 1.78 -11.76 -13.85
CA GLU A 153 1.02 -12.02 -15.07
C GLU A 153 0.39 -13.43 -15.04
N THR A 154 -0.88 -13.49 -15.45
CA THR A 154 -1.63 -14.72 -15.68
C THR A 154 -1.61 -15.07 -17.16
N PHE A 155 -1.33 -16.34 -17.48
CA PHE A 155 -1.25 -16.85 -18.84
C PHE A 155 -2.36 -17.84 -19.14
N GLN A 156 -2.84 -17.84 -20.38
CA GLN A 156 -3.79 -18.82 -20.90
C GLN A 156 -3.15 -19.54 -22.10
N PHE A 157 -3.31 -20.87 -22.18
CA PHE A 157 -2.94 -21.61 -23.39
C PHE A 157 -3.96 -22.69 -23.76
N PHE A 158 -3.94 -23.05 -25.04
CA PHE A 158 -4.76 -24.10 -25.62
C PHE A 158 -4.06 -25.46 -25.46
N LYS A 159 -4.73 -26.40 -24.80
CA LYS A 159 -4.29 -27.80 -24.79
C LYS A 159 -4.62 -28.46 -26.13
N ARG A 160 -3.84 -29.49 -26.50
CA ARG A 160 -4.08 -30.31 -27.72
C ARG A 160 -5.48 -30.96 -27.75
N ASN A 161 -6.12 -31.13 -26.59
CA ASN A 161 -7.48 -31.67 -26.48
C ASN A 161 -8.59 -30.62 -26.69
N GLY A 162 -8.24 -29.39 -27.12
CA GLY A 162 -9.19 -28.32 -27.42
C GLY A 162 -9.68 -27.53 -26.21
N SER A 163 -9.17 -27.80 -25.00
CA SER A 163 -9.54 -27.09 -23.77
C SER A 163 -8.57 -25.96 -23.43
N TYR A 164 -9.06 -24.93 -22.73
CA TYR A 164 -8.25 -23.85 -22.19
C TYR A 164 -7.67 -24.22 -20.82
N TYR A 165 -6.40 -23.87 -20.60
CA TYR A 165 -5.76 -23.98 -19.29
C TYR A 165 -5.17 -22.64 -18.85
N TRP A 166 -5.37 -22.30 -17.58
CA TRP A 166 -4.92 -21.04 -16.99
C TRP A 166 -3.73 -21.30 -16.04
N CYS A 167 -2.63 -20.58 -16.25
CA CYS A 167 -1.58 -20.42 -15.26
C CYS A 167 -1.80 -19.08 -14.55
N TYR A 168 -2.30 -19.10 -13.32
CA TYR A 168 -2.51 -17.88 -12.55
C TYR A 168 -1.19 -17.29 -12.06
N GLY A 169 -1.07 -15.98 -12.18
CA GLY A 169 -0.01 -15.20 -11.57
C GLY A 169 -0.04 -15.27 -10.05
N GLY A 170 1.04 -14.85 -9.43
CA GLY A 170 1.12 -14.68 -8.00
C GLY A 170 0.34 -13.45 -7.53
N GLY A 171 -0.42 -13.58 -6.43
CA GLY A 171 -1.02 -12.44 -5.75
C GLY A 171 0.03 -11.54 -5.11
N GLY A 172 -0.29 -10.25 -4.99
CA GLY A 172 0.59 -9.28 -4.34
C GLY A 172 0.65 -9.49 -2.82
N GLY A 173 1.83 -9.30 -2.24
CA GLY A 173 2.04 -9.34 -0.80
C GLY A 173 1.36 -8.15 -0.11
N LEU A 174 0.76 -8.39 1.06
CA LEU A 174 0.14 -7.33 1.85
C LEU A 174 1.19 -6.33 2.35
N GLY A 175 0.88 -5.03 2.31
CA GLY A 175 1.69 -4.00 2.95
C GLY A 175 1.85 -4.27 4.44
N GLY A 176 3.01 -3.94 4.99
CA GLY A 176 3.46 -4.40 6.30
C GLY A 176 4.26 -5.71 6.20
N ALA A 177 5.16 -5.78 5.21
CA ALA A 177 6.13 -6.87 5.01
C ALA A 177 5.57 -8.24 4.54
N GLY A 178 4.41 -8.28 3.87
CA GLY A 178 3.87 -9.51 3.31
C GLY A 178 4.66 -10.00 2.08
N LYS A 179 4.92 -11.30 1.97
CA LYS A 179 5.51 -11.93 0.78
C LYS A 179 4.48 -12.06 -0.34
N GLY A 180 4.90 -11.85 -1.59
CA GLY A 180 4.08 -12.13 -2.77
C GLY A 180 3.86 -13.63 -2.98
N GLY A 181 2.75 -13.99 -3.63
CA GLY A 181 2.47 -15.37 -4.02
C GLY A 181 3.35 -15.82 -5.20
N PRO A 182 3.65 -17.11 -5.34
CA PRO A 182 4.22 -17.65 -6.57
C PRO A 182 3.18 -17.66 -7.69
N GLY A 183 3.62 -17.52 -8.94
CA GLY A 183 2.78 -17.79 -10.11
C GLY A 183 2.65 -19.30 -10.29
N SER A 184 1.49 -19.87 -9.99
CA SER A 184 1.28 -21.31 -10.13
C SER A 184 -0.20 -21.69 -10.22
N TYR A 185 -0.48 -22.72 -11.03
CA TYR A 185 -1.76 -23.44 -11.03
C TYR A 185 -1.54 -24.83 -11.64
N GLY A 186 -1.72 -25.89 -10.85
CA GLY A 186 -1.47 -27.28 -11.26
C GLY A 186 -0.04 -27.49 -11.77
N TYR A 187 0.14 -27.70 -13.09
CA TYR A 187 1.43 -28.01 -13.71
C TYR A 187 2.28 -26.76 -14.02
N CYS A 188 1.77 -25.55 -13.79
CA CYS A 188 2.53 -24.32 -14.02
C CYS A 188 3.49 -24.07 -12.85
N ASN A 189 4.78 -24.29 -13.06
CA ASN A 189 5.85 -23.84 -12.17
C ASN A 189 6.36 -22.47 -12.63
N GLY A 190 5.66 -21.40 -12.22
CA GLY A 190 6.01 -20.03 -12.56
C GLY A 190 7.07 -19.40 -11.65
N GLY A 191 7.21 -18.09 -11.74
CA GLY A 191 8.12 -17.31 -10.90
C GLY A 191 7.66 -17.25 -9.45
N ASN A 192 8.62 -17.16 -8.52
CA ASN A 192 8.34 -17.00 -7.10
C ASN A 192 7.99 -15.55 -6.77
N GLY A 193 7.19 -15.37 -5.71
CA GLY A 193 6.86 -14.04 -5.22
C GLY A 193 8.03 -13.36 -4.50
N GLY A 194 8.06 -12.03 -4.58
CA GLY A 194 9.05 -11.21 -3.90
C GLY A 194 8.82 -11.15 -2.39
N ASP A 195 9.90 -11.01 -1.62
CA ASP A 195 9.83 -10.88 -0.18
C ASP A 195 9.37 -9.48 0.22
N GLY A 196 8.67 -9.39 1.36
CA GLY A 196 8.28 -8.11 1.93
C GLY A 196 9.50 -7.28 2.37
N GLY A 197 9.36 -5.96 2.37
CA GLY A 197 10.36 -5.07 2.97
C GLY A 197 10.43 -5.30 4.47
N THR A 198 11.62 -5.22 5.07
CA THR A 198 11.80 -5.32 6.53
C THR A 198 11.92 -3.93 7.16
N HIS A 199 12.09 -3.86 8.48
CA HIS A 199 12.38 -2.60 9.16
C HIS A 199 13.81 -2.08 8.91
N ALA A 200 14.70 -2.90 8.33
CA ALA A 200 16.13 -2.58 8.18
C ALA A 200 16.65 -2.67 6.72
N ALA A 201 15.94 -3.34 5.83
CA ALA A 201 16.35 -3.57 4.46
C ALA A 201 15.17 -3.80 3.52
N GLY A 202 15.39 -3.54 2.23
CA GLY A 202 14.44 -3.88 1.18
C GLY A 202 14.26 -5.38 1.03
N GLY A 203 13.08 -5.77 0.54
CA GLY A 203 12.76 -7.18 0.30
C GLY A 203 13.57 -7.74 -0.89
N ALA A 204 13.98 -9.00 -0.80
CA ALA A 204 14.62 -9.68 -1.93
C ALA A 204 13.60 -9.94 -3.05
N GLY A 205 14.04 -9.84 -4.31
CA GLY A 205 13.22 -10.20 -5.45
C GLY A 205 12.96 -11.71 -5.50
N GLY A 206 11.77 -12.08 -5.94
CA GLY A 206 11.38 -13.47 -6.13
C GLY A 206 12.20 -14.11 -7.23
N THR A 207 12.61 -15.36 -7.05
CA THR A 207 13.39 -16.07 -8.06
C THR A 207 12.56 -16.33 -9.32
N GLY A 208 13.22 -16.33 -10.48
CA GLY A 208 12.59 -16.77 -11.72
C GLY A 208 12.13 -18.23 -11.66
N GLY A 209 11.14 -18.57 -12.48
CA GLY A 209 10.64 -19.93 -12.64
C GLY A 209 11.69 -20.84 -13.32
N PRO A 210 11.61 -22.16 -13.13
CA PRO A 210 12.55 -23.10 -13.71
C PRO A 210 12.53 -23.08 -15.25
N GLN A 211 13.66 -23.41 -15.85
CA GLN A 211 13.75 -23.68 -17.28
C GLN A 211 12.95 -24.94 -17.62
N GLY A 212 12.10 -24.87 -18.65
CA GLY A 212 11.36 -26.03 -19.14
C GLY A 212 12.12 -26.85 -20.18
N SER A 213 11.41 -27.71 -20.92
CA SER A 213 11.95 -28.65 -21.91
C SER A 213 11.67 -28.23 -23.35
N SER A 214 12.59 -28.54 -24.27
CA SER A 214 12.47 -28.29 -25.72
C SER A 214 11.45 -29.17 -26.43
N SER A 215 10.96 -30.22 -25.76
CA SER A 215 10.09 -31.25 -26.35
C SER A 215 8.69 -30.77 -26.77
N ASN A 216 8.33 -29.50 -26.55
CA ASN A 216 6.97 -28.98 -26.71
C ASN A 216 6.83 -27.70 -27.57
N GLY A 217 7.81 -27.38 -28.42
CA GLY A 217 7.61 -26.42 -29.51
C GLY A 217 7.95 -24.95 -29.20
N GLY A 218 8.82 -24.69 -28.22
CA GLY A 218 9.41 -23.38 -27.96
C GLY A 218 10.87 -23.48 -27.52
N GLN A 219 11.62 -22.38 -27.60
CA GLN A 219 13.00 -22.32 -27.08
C GLN A 219 12.96 -22.29 -25.54
N PRO A 220 13.55 -23.28 -24.85
CA PRO A 220 13.59 -23.28 -23.39
C PRO A 220 14.35 -22.08 -22.83
N CYS A 221 13.89 -21.59 -21.68
CA CYS A 221 14.49 -20.47 -20.98
C CYS A 221 14.12 -20.51 -19.50
N ALA A 222 15.06 -20.15 -18.64
CA ALA A 222 14.79 -19.89 -17.24
C ALA A 222 14.06 -18.54 -17.08
N GLY A 223 13.21 -18.44 -16.06
CA GLY A 223 12.69 -17.16 -15.62
C GLY A 223 13.79 -16.29 -15.03
N VAL A 224 13.53 -14.99 -14.95
CA VAL A 224 14.43 -13.98 -14.40
C VAL A 224 13.95 -13.61 -12.99
N SER A 225 14.88 -13.40 -12.07
CA SER A 225 14.52 -12.94 -10.72
C SER A 225 14.02 -11.49 -10.72
N GLY A 226 13.05 -11.19 -9.86
CA GLY A 226 12.59 -9.82 -9.62
C GLY A 226 13.71 -8.96 -9.03
N LYS A 227 13.58 -7.63 -9.15
CA LYS A 227 14.51 -6.73 -8.47
C LYS A 227 14.20 -6.68 -6.97
N ALA A 228 15.22 -6.47 -6.15
CA ALA A 228 15.05 -6.19 -4.73
C ALA A 228 14.46 -4.79 -4.53
N GLY A 229 13.76 -4.59 -3.41
CA GLY A 229 13.37 -3.27 -2.94
C GLY A 229 14.55 -2.53 -2.29
N ALA A 230 14.35 -1.25 -1.99
CA ALA A 230 15.31 -0.39 -1.32
C ALA A 230 14.60 0.56 -0.34
N LEU A 231 15.35 1.46 0.31
CA LEU A 231 14.75 2.48 1.17
C LEU A 231 13.78 3.35 0.34
N GLY A 232 12.50 3.35 0.72
CA GLY A 232 11.48 4.17 0.05
C GLY A 232 10.93 3.63 -1.27
N SER A 233 11.49 2.56 -1.85
CA SER A 233 11.08 2.07 -3.17
C SER A 233 10.98 0.55 -3.24
N GLY A 234 9.90 0.04 -3.82
CA GLY A 234 9.76 -1.36 -4.20
C GLY A 234 10.62 -1.71 -5.41
N GLY A 235 10.89 -3.00 -5.60
CA GLY A 235 11.61 -3.51 -6.77
C GLY A 235 10.71 -3.63 -8.00
N ASP A 236 11.28 -3.42 -9.18
CA ASP A 236 10.57 -3.63 -10.45
C ASP A 236 10.40 -5.12 -10.76
N GLY A 237 9.22 -5.46 -11.29
CA GLY A 237 8.85 -6.79 -11.75
C GLY A 237 9.82 -7.34 -12.79
N ALA A 238 10.11 -8.64 -12.68
CA ALA A 238 10.98 -9.31 -13.65
C ALA A 238 10.33 -9.37 -15.04
N THR A 239 11.11 -9.03 -16.05
CA THR A 239 10.82 -9.31 -17.45
C THR A 239 11.63 -10.50 -17.90
N GLY A 240 10.99 -11.44 -18.59
CA GLY A 240 11.63 -12.66 -19.02
C GLY A 240 10.90 -13.28 -20.19
N CYS A 241 11.26 -14.53 -20.49
CA CYS A 241 10.72 -15.21 -21.66
C CYS A 241 9.24 -15.61 -21.52
N SER A 242 8.71 -15.66 -20.30
CA SER A 242 7.28 -15.80 -20.02
C SER A 242 6.97 -15.23 -18.63
N GLY A 243 5.69 -15.05 -18.28
CA GLY A 243 5.34 -14.84 -16.89
C GLY A 243 5.84 -13.53 -16.30
N ASN A 244 5.43 -12.33 -16.73
CA ASN A 244 5.98 -11.13 -16.12
C ASN A 244 5.69 -11.04 -14.62
N GLY A 245 6.71 -10.64 -13.84
CA GLY A 245 6.59 -10.49 -12.39
C GLY A 245 5.87 -9.20 -11.98
N GLY A 246 5.15 -9.24 -10.86
CA GLY A 246 4.53 -8.05 -10.27
C GLY A 246 5.53 -7.16 -9.53
N GLY A 247 5.27 -5.85 -9.50
CA GLY A 247 6.11 -4.87 -8.81
C GLY A 247 5.99 -4.94 -7.29
N GLY A 248 7.08 -4.67 -6.56
CA GLY A 248 7.09 -4.62 -5.09
C GLY A 248 6.39 -3.38 -4.54
N GLY A 249 5.74 -3.50 -3.38
CA GLY A 249 5.11 -2.36 -2.70
C GLY A 249 6.14 -1.39 -2.09
N GLY A 250 5.82 -0.09 -2.12
CA GLY A 250 6.61 0.95 -1.46
C GLY A 250 6.48 0.88 0.06
N GLY A 251 7.42 1.49 0.79
CA GLY A 251 7.40 1.45 2.26
C GLY A 251 8.55 2.22 2.88
N TYR A 252 8.78 2.04 4.18
CA TYR A 252 10.00 2.54 4.81
C TYR A 252 11.21 1.92 4.10
N TYR A 253 11.22 0.60 4.01
CA TYR A 253 11.88 -0.14 2.95
C TYR A 253 10.82 -0.80 2.06
N GLY A 254 10.99 -0.66 0.74
CA GLY A 254 10.12 -1.31 -0.22
C GLY A 254 10.43 -2.80 -0.33
N ALA A 255 9.46 -3.52 -0.87
CA ALA A 255 9.54 -4.96 -1.06
C ALA A 255 10.23 -5.35 -2.37
N GLY A 256 10.65 -6.61 -2.45
CA GLY A 256 11.12 -7.19 -3.70
C GLY A 256 9.97 -7.45 -4.67
N ALA A 257 10.29 -7.44 -5.96
CA ALA A 257 9.36 -7.76 -7.02
C ALA A 257 9.21 -9.27 -7.22
N GLY A 258 8.18 -9.70 -7.92
CA GLY A 258 8.01 -11.09 -8.35
C GLY A 258 9.00 -11.49 -9.44
N GLY A 259 9.43 -12.76 -9.42
CA GLY A 259 10.21 -13.36 -10.49
C GLY A 259 9.34 -13.70 -11.70
N SER A 260 9.96 -13.81 -12.87
CA SER A 260 9.26 -14.15 -14.09
C SER A 260 9.08 -15.65 -14.26
N GLY A 261 8.14 -16.09 -15.09
CA GLY A 261 7.99 -17.50 -15.48
C GLY A 261 9.09 -17.97 -16.44
N GLY A 262 9.37 -19.27 -16.44
CA GLY A 262 10.21 -19.93 -17.46
C GLY A 262 9.38 -20.63 -18.55
N CYS A 263 10.05 -20.98 -19.66
CA CYS A 263 9.49 -21.80 -20.76
C CYS A 263 10.35 -23.04 -21.00
N CYS A 264 9.85 -24.17 -21.50
CA CYS A 264 8.46 -24.51 -21.81
C CYS A 264 8.07 -25.79 -21.06
N ASN A 265 6.94 -25.80 -20.35
CA ASN A 265 6.56 -26.94 -19.51
C ASN A 265 5.88 -28.04 -20.34
N THR A 266 5.50 -29.16 -19.72
CA THR A 266 4.98 -30.36 -20.39
C THR A 266 3.71 -30.13 -21.22
N ASP A 267 2.99 -29.02 -20.98
CA ASP A 267 1.68 -28.75 -21.58
C ASP A 267 1.58 -27.40 -22.35
N GLY A 268 2.56 -26.47 -22.27
CA GLY A 268 2.42 -25.15 -22.90
C GLY A 268 3.68 -24.25 -22.99
N ASN A 269 3.56 -23.21 -23.83
CA ASN A 269 4.60 -22.24 -24.23
C ASN A 269 5.00 -21.20 -23.15
N GLY A 270 4.75 -21.43 -21.85
CA GLY A 270 5.17 -20.51 -20.79
C GLY A 270 4.55 -20.76 -19.42
N SER A 271 5.08 -20.07 -18.40
CA SER A 271 4.59 -20.14 -17.01
C SER A 271 4.22 -18.75 -16.49
N ALA A 272 3.48 -18.69 -15.38
CA ALA A 272 3.02 -17.42 -14.80
C ALA A 272 4.12 -16.68 -14.02
N GLY A 273 3.93 -15.38 -13.79
CA GLY A 273 4.84 -14.57 -12.98
C GLY A 273 4.47 -14.57 -11.49
N GLY A 274 5.47 -14.39 -10.63
CA GLY A 274 5.25 -14.17 -9.19
C GLY A 274 4.70 -12.78 -8.89
N GLY A 275 4.03 -12.63 -7.74
CA GLY A 275 3.61 -11.33 -7.23
C GLY A 275 4.73 -10.62 -6.49
N GLY A 276 4.70 -9.29 -6.45
CA GLY A 276 5.61 -8.51 -5.60
C GLY A 276 5.26 -8.62 -4.12
N GLY A 277 6.24 -8.43 -3.23
CA GLY A 277 5.98 -8.31 -1.79
C GLY A 277 5.37 -6.96 -1.41
N GLY A 278 4.90 -6.80 -0.18
CA GLY A 278 4.44 -5.52 0.39
C GLY A 278 5.52 -4.82 1.21
N GLY A 279 5.59 -3.50 1.09
CA GLY A 279 6.62 -2.70 1.77
C GLY A 279 6.45 -2.66 3.29
N SER A 280 7.50 -2.27 4.02
CA SER A 280 7.45 -2.13 5.47
C SER A 280 6.82 -0.80 5.90
N SER A 281 6.32 -0.81 7.14
CA SER A 281 5.85 0.39 7.82
C SER A 281 6.90 0.90 8.81
N TYR A 282 6.79 2.17 9.21
CA TYR A 282 7.68 2.82 10.17
C TYR A 282 6.93 3.86 10.97
N VAL A 283 7.35 4.07 12.22
CA VAL A 283 6.93 5.19 13.07
C VAL A 283 8.16 5.68 13.83
N GLU A 284 8.30 6.99 13.98
CA GLU A 284 9.39 7.60 14.72
C GLU A 284 9.43 7.13 16.19
N PRO A 285 10.62 7.01 16.81
CA PRO A 285 10.75 6.47 18.17
C PRO A 285 10.01 7.26 19.26
N SER A 286 9.80 8.57 19.06
CA SER A 286 9.12 9.44 20.02
C SER A 286 7.59 9.34 19.99
N ALA A 287 7.02 8.63 19.02
CA ALA A 287 5.58 8.44 18.93
C ALA A 287 5.06 7.49 20.03
N THR A 288 3.79 7.62 20.36
CA THR A 288 3.07 6.74 21.30
C THR A 288 1.84 6.14 20.63
N ASN A 289 1.15 5.20 21.32
CA ASN A 289 -0.06 4.53 20.80
C ASN A 289 0.12 3.93 19.39
N VAL A 290 1.28 3.31 19.16
CA VAL A 290 1.67 2.80 17.85
C VAL A 290 1.03 1.45 17.56
N HIS A 291 0.33 1.35 16.44
CA HIS A 291 -0.27 0.11 15.96
C HIS A 291 0.01 -0.07 14.47
N PHE A 292 0.69 -1.18 14.15
CA PHE A 292 0.89 -1.64 12.78
C PHE A 292 -0.14 -2.72 12.44
N ARG A 293 -0.80 -2.60 11.28
CA ARG A 293 -1.78 -3.58 10.80
C ARG A 293 -1.52 -3.92 9.34
N THR A 294 -1.04 -5.13 9.11
CA THR A 294 -0.77 -5.67 7.77
C THR A 294 -2.05 -5.79 6.95
N GLY A 295 -2.02 -5.32 5.70
CA GLY A 295 -3.12 -5.49 4.74
C GLY A 295 -4.46 -4.85 5.14
N ARG A 296 -4.43 -3.79 5.95
CA ARG A 296 -5.62 -3.07 6.45
C ARG A 296 -5.79 -1.68 5.87
N GLY A 297 -4.91 -1.26 4.95
CA GLY A 297 -5.05 0.00 4.22
C GLY A 297 -6.30 0.03 3.34
N SER A 298 -6.63 1.22 2.86
CA SER A 298 -7.76 1.48 1.99
C SER A 298 -7.68 0.66 0.69
N LYS A 299 -8.86 0.34 0.13
CA LYS A 299 -8.97 -0.20 -1.22
C LYS A 299 -8.61 0.92 -2.21
N GLY A 300 -7.70 0.64 -3.15
CA GLY A 300 -7.21 1.65 -4.08
C GLY A 300 -6.07 2.48 -3.51
N ASP A 301 -6.17 3.80 -3.68
CA ASP A 301 -5.19 4.76 -3.16
C ASP A 301 -5.16 4.75 -1.63
N GLY A 302 -4.06 5.24 -1.07
CA GLY A 302 -3.90 5.42 0.36
C GLY A 302 -4.77 6.55 0.93
N LEU A 303 -4.67 6.71 2.26
CA LEU A 303 -5.35 7.77 2.99
C LEU A 303 -4.49 8.22 4.18
N VAL A 304 -4.51 9.51 4.51
CA VAL A 304 -3.90 10.00 5.76
C VAL A 304 -4.91 10.86 6.50
N THR A 305 -5.13 10.59 7.78
CA THR A 305 -6.02 11.37 8.63
C THR A 305 -5.30 11.86 9.87
N PHE A 306 -5.36 13.16 10.13
CA PHE A 306 -4.90 13.81 11.35
C PHE A 306 -6.07 14.13 12.25
N ILE A 307 -5.89 13.92 13.55
CA ILE A 307 -6.85 14.26 14.61
C ILE A 307 -6.05 14.94 15.73
N TRP A 308 -6.51 16.10 16.20
CA TRP A 308 -5.80 16.88 17.23
C TRP A 308 -6.73 17.44 18.29
N ARG A 309 -6.14 17.96 19.37
CA ARG A 309 -6.82 18.66 20.47
C ARG A 309 -5.99 19.84 20.92
#